data_AF-A0A7X3V5H9-F1
#
_entry.id   AF-A0A7X3V5H9-F1
#
_cell.length_a   1.000
_cell.length_b   1.000
_cell.length_c   1.000
_cell.angle_alpha   90.00
_cell.angle_beta   90.00
_cell.angle_gamma   90.00
#
_symmetry.space_group_name_H-M   'P 1'
#
loop_
_entity.id
_entity.type
_entity.pdbx_description
1 polymer ?
#
loop_
_entity_poly.entity_id
_entity_poly.type
_entity_poly.pdbx_seq_one_letter_code
_entity_poly.pdbx_strand_id
1 'polypeptide(L)'
;MAEHAWILAAVPGIAFIVMAAFGRNLPRQGDWLAVLCATAIFALFFAVLANFLNLGGDSWPIQNSIEWTAIGDFELNMGIAVDPITMVMLAVITTVALMVNIFSVGYMKGEPRYWWYFAVLQLFVASMLMLVLADNLLLLYVAWELVGLSSFLLIGHYWERRSAVEAAKKAFITTRVGDVGLLIGIILFWEATGTFNILEITEHVKNGAIGDTRLFVTMMFILLGAMGKSAQLPFHVWLPDAMEGPTPVSALIHAATMVVAGVYLVARMLPVFELAGDALTVVMVVGLLTALFSGVVAFAQTDIKKVLAYSTVSQLGFMFVALGAGYASAGMFHLFTHAFFKALLFLGAGAVIIGTHHHQEMGQLGGLWRKMPITAATFLIGSLALAGLFPLAGFWSKDEILHAVEGQGTWAFFLLSIAAIMTAFYTARLFIRTFLGKPRDEEVASHTSEVSPVMTLPLVFLAFMSIVAGFFIFHDFGSALGFPGGFSEFVFLHYPSAFHVDWGLVGLSTVLFVVGTFGGAWLYWNGRLDRSTVLAEWQPKVYEMVQRKFYFDDLYQFLIDRVVLGFSYLVSWFDRFAVNDTGVDGSATMTGYTGFVLKHLQTGKVPNYAMAIAVGVVALTLISLAVGS
;
A
#
# COMPACT_ATOMS: atom_id res chain seq x y z
N MET A 1 4.28 -27.70 -12.01
CA MET A 1 3.21 -26.84 -11.46
C MET A 1 3.72 -25.46 -11.07
N ALA A 2 4.91 -25.31 -10.48
CA ALA A 2 5.50 -24.01 -10.19
C ALA A 2 5.73 -23.15 -11.45
N GLU A 3 6.14 -23.76 -12.57
CA GLU A 3 6.20 -23.14 -13.91
C GLU A 3 4.83 -22.67 -14.44
N HIS A 4 3.73 -23.06 -13.80
CA HIS A 4 2.37 -22.66 -14.14
C HIS A 4 1.72 -21.83 -13.03
N ALA A 5 2.52 -21.21 -12.15
CA ALA A 5 2.01 -20.40 -11.04
C ALA A 5 1.17 -19.20 -11.53
N TRP A 6 1.30 -18.78 -12.80
CA TRP A 6 0.44 -17.77 -13.42
C TRP A 6 -1.07 -18.11 -13.33
N ILE A 7 -1.43 -19.40 -13.21
CA ILE A 7 -2.82 -19.85 -13.01
C ILE A 7 -3.41 -19.24 -11.72
N LEU A 8 -2.59 -19.04 -10.68
CA LEU A 8 -3.04 -18.44 -9.42
C LEU A 8 -3.60 -17.03 -9.63
N ALA A 9 -3.00 -16.23 -10.52
CA ALA A 9 -3.50 -14.90 -10.87
C ALA A 9 -4.66 -14.96 -11.88
N ALA A 10 -4.63 -15.92 -12.81
CA ALA A 10 -5.64 -16.06 -13.85
C ALA A 10 -7.03 -16.45 -13.31
N VAL A 11 -7.11 -17.36 -12.34
CA VAL A 11 -8.38 -17.82 -11.72
C VAL A 11 -9.22 -16.64 -11.17
N PRO A 12 -8.71 -15.79 -10.26
CA PRO A 12 -9.46 -14.63 -9.77
C PRO A 12 -9.66 -13.57 -10.87
N GLY A 13 -8.75 -13.43 -11.83
CA GLY A 13 -8.93 -12.51 -12.98
C GLY A 13 -10.13 -12.88 -13.84
N ILE A 14 -10.30 -14.18 -14.14
CA ILE A 14 -11.47 -14.71 -14.86
C ILE A 14 -12.74 -14.54 -14.01
N ALA A 15 -12.66 -14.82 -12.71
CA ALA A 15 -13.79 -14.64 -11.79
C ALA A 15 -14.27 -13.18 -11.74
N PHE A 16 -13.35 -12.21 -11.76
CA PHE A 16 -13.66 -10.79 -11.89
C PHE A 16 -14.44 -10.51 -13.18
N ILE A 17 -13.96 -10.96 -14.34
CA ILE A 17 -14.62 -10.73 -15.63
C ILE A 17 -16.05 -11.30 -15.60
N VAL A 18 -16.21 -12.53 -15.13
CA VAL A 18 -17.51 -13.21 -15.05
C VAL A 18 -18.47 -12.47 -14.12
N MET A 19 -18.01 -12.06 -12.93
CA MET A 19 -18.87 -11.34 -11.98
C MET A 19 -19.15 -9.89 -12.41
N ALA A 20 -18.19 -9.21 -13.04
CA ALA A 20 -18.40 -7.86 -13.55
C ALA A 20 -19.44 -7.87 -14.68
N ALA A 21 -19.41 -8.87 -15.56
CA ALA A 21 -20.35 -8.99 -16.67
C ALA A 21 -21.72 -9.54 -16.26
N PHE A 22 -21.76 -10.58 -15.41
CA PHE A 22 -22.97 -11.38 -15.15
C PHE A 22 -23.38 -11.45 -13.67
N GLY A 23 -22.64 -10.79 -12.75
CA GLY A 23 -22.80 -10.97 -11.31
C GLY A 23 -24.20 -10.68 -10.77
N ARG A 24 -24.93 -9.74 -11.38
CA ARG A 24 -26.34 -9.44 -11.02
C ARG A 24 -27.28 -10.61 -11.26
N ASN A 25 -27.00 -11.43 -12.27
CA ASN A 25 -27.84 -12.54 -12.71
C ASN A 25 -27.40 -13.88 -12.11
N LEU A 26 -26.22 -13.94 -11.48
CA LEU A 26 -25.75 -15.16 -10.84
C LEU A 26 -26.56 -15.48 -9.57
N PRO A 27 -26.74 -16.77 -9.24
CA PRO A 27 -27.31 -17.17 -7.95
C PRO A 27 -26.55 -16.52 -6.80
N ARG A 28 -27.29 -16.01 -5.80
CA ARG A 28 -26.73 -15.27 -4.64
C ARG A 28 -25.82 -14.10 -5.03
N GLN A 29 -26.02 -13.52 -6.21
CA GLN A 29 -25.21 -12.41 -6.71
C GLN A 29 -23.69 -12.73 -6.82
N GLY A 30 -23.34 -14.02 -6.98
CA GLY A 30 -21.97 -14.44 -7.30
C GLY A 30 -21.00 -14.65 -6.13
N ASP A 31 -21.43 -14.54 -4.87
CA ASP A 31 -20.57 -14.77 -3.69
C ASP A 31 -19.91 -16.16 -3.66
N TRP A 32 -20.66 -17.20 -4.04
CA TRP A 32 -20.19 -18.57 -4.09
C TRP A 32 -19.04 -18.75 -5.08
N LEU A 33 -19.06 -18.01 -6.20
CA LEU A 33 -18.00 -18.05 -7.20
C LEU A 33 -16.73 -17.42 -6.63
N ALA A 34 -16.85 -16.27 -5.96
CA ALA A 34 -15.72 -15.61 -5.32
C ALA A 34 -15.07 -16.48 -4.22
N VAL A 35 -15.88 -17.13 -3.37
CA VAL A 35 -15.39 -18.05 -2.33
C VAL A 35 -14.79 -19.32 -2.94
N LEU A 36 -15.40 -19.88 -3.99
CA LEU A 36 -14.87 -21.04 -4.70
C LEU A 36 -13.51 -20.71 -5.33
N CYS A 37 -13.39 -19.57 -6.01
CA CYS A 37 -12.14 -19.10 -6.59
C CYS A 37 -11.05 -18.90 -5.52
N ALA A 38 -11.39 -18.26 -4.40
CA ALA A 38 -10.45 -18.08 -3.30
C ALA A 38 -10.00 -19.43 -2.68
N THR A 39 -10.91 -20.41 -2.61
CA THR A 39 -10.60 -21.76 -2.13
C THR A 39 -9.73 -22.51 -3.13
N ALA A 40 -10.01 -22.36 -4.43
CA ALA A 40 -9.24 -22.98 -5.50
C ALA A 40 -7.80 -22.46 -5.53
N ILE A 41 -7.56 -21.14 -5.46
CA ILE A 41 -6.19 -20.60 -5.43
C ILE A 41 -5.44 -21.01 -4.16
N PHE A 42 -6.11 -21.12 -3.02
CA PHE A 42 -5.51 -21.61 -1.77
C PHE A 42 -5.09 -23.09 -1.90
N ALA A 43 -5.92 -23.94 -2.49
CA ALA A 43 -5.57 -25.33 -2.75
C ALA A 43 -4.45 -25.47 -3.80
N LEU A 44 -4.51 -24.69 -4.89
CA LEU A 44 -3.50 -24.67 -5.93
C LEU A 44 -2.14 -24.19 -5.41
N PHE A 45 -2.13 -23.25 -4.47
CA PHE A 45 -0.90 -22.79 -3.82
C PHE A 45 -0.13 -23.95 -3.17
N PHE A 46 -0.79 -24.87 -2.45
CA PHE A 46 -0.10 -26.03 -1.87
C PHE A 46 0.48 -26.97 -2.94
N ALA A 47 -0.18 -27.10 -4.09
CA ALA A 47 0.35 -27.89 -5.20
C ALA A 47 1.59 -27.22 -5.85
N VAL A 48 1.56 -25.89 -5.98
CA VAL A 48 2.73 -25.09 -6.40
C VAL A 48 3.86 -25.22 -5.38
N LEU A 49 3.56 -25.12 -4.09
CA LEU A 49 4.53 -25.25 -2.98
C LEU A 49 5.18 -26.63 -2.96
N ALA A 50 4.39 -27.72 -3.03
CA ALA A 50 4.93 -29.06 -3.06
C ALA A 50 5.88 -29.27 -4.27
N ASN A 51 5.51 -28.74 -5.44
CA ASN A 51 6.38 -28.83 -6.61
C ASN A 51 7.64 -27.97 -6.48
N PHE A 52 7.54 -26.78 -5.90
CA PHE A 52 8.66 -25.88 -5.64
C PHE A 52 9.69 -26.51 -4.68
N LEU A 53 9.21 -27.12 -3.59
CA LEU A 53 10.06 -27.82 -2.61
C LEU A 53 10.72 -29.07 -3.21
N ASN A 54 10.01 -29.83 -4.06
CA ASN A 54 10.55 -31.02 -4.71
C ASN A 54 11.66 -30.74 -5.73
N LEU A 55 11.67 -29.56 -6.36
CA LEU A 55 12.69 -29.18 -7.34
C LEU A 55 14.04 -28.83 -6.70
N GLY A 56 14.05 -28.56 -5.39
CA GLY A 56 15.26 -28.20 -4.64
C GLY A 56 15.82 -26.81 -4.97
N GLY A 57 16.71 -26.32 -4.10
CA GLY A 57 17.25 -24.95 -4.18
C GLY A 57 18.10 -24.65 -5.42
N ASP A 58 18.71 -25.66 -6.04
CA ASP A 58 19.55 -25.49 -7.23
C ASP A 58 18.77 -25.03 -8.47
N SER A 59 17.44 -25.21 -8.46
CA SER A 59 16.54 -24.83 -9.56
C SER A 59 15.85 -23.47 -9.34
N TRP A 60 16.24 -22.72 -8.30
CA TRP A 60 15.62 -21.42 -7.97
C TRP A 60 16.45 -20.24 -8.50
N PRO A 61 15.81 -19.16 -9.00
CA PRO A 61 14.36 -18.98 -9.18
C PRO A 61 13.82 -19.78 -10.38
N ILE A 62 12.61 -20.30 -10.27
CA ILE A 62 11.91 -20.94 -11.40
C ILE A 62 11.33 -19.83 -12.28
N GLN A 63 11.83 -19.72 -13.51
CA GLN A 63 11.38 -18.73 -14.49
C GLN A 63 10.61 -19.39 -15.62
N ASN A 64 9.53 -18.75 -16.06
CA ASN A 64 8.82 -19.11 -17.28
C ASN A 64 8.27 -17.84 -17.91
N SER A 65 8.59 -17.58 -19.17
CA SER A 65 8.20 -16.36 -19.87
C SER A 65 7.57 -16.65 -21.21
N ILE A 66 6.64 -15.77 -21.58
CA ILE A 66 5.98 -15.74 -22.88
C ILE A 66 6.25 -14.36 -23.49
N GLU A 67 6.64 -14.33 -24.76
CA GLU A 67 6.81 -13.09 -25.50
C GLU A 67 5.47 -12.34 -25.58
N TRP A 68 5.41 -11.12 -25.01
CA TRP A 68 4.26 -10.22 -25.14
C TRP A 68 4.27 -9.56 -26.52
N THR A 69 5.40 -8.94 -26.87
CA THR A 69 5.59 -8.24 -28.15
C THR A 69 7.08 -8.05 -28.44
N ALA A 70 7.46 -8.10 -29.71
CA ALA A 70 8.75 -7.65 -30.20
C ALA A 70 8.59 -6.38 -31.04
N ILE A 71 9.46 -5.38 -30.82
CA ILE A 71 9.54 -4.14 -31.62
C ILE A 71 11.00 -3.96 -32.06
N GLY A 72 11.32 -4.37 -33.29
CA GLY A 72 12.71 -4.39 -33.76
C GLY A 72 13.51 -5.41 -32.96
N ASP A 73 14.64 -4.98 -32.36
CA ASP A 73 15.49 -5.81 -31.50
C ASP A 73 15.03 -5.83 -30.02
N PHE A 74 13.95 -5.10 -29.68
CA PHE A 74 13.44 -5.04 -28.32
C PHE A 74 12.34 -6.09 -28.13
N GLU A 75 12.61 -7.08 -27.27
CA GLU A 75 11.66 -8.11 -26.86
C GLU A 75 11.05 -7.75 -25.49
N LEU A 76 9.72 -7.71 -25.42
CA LEU A 76 9.00 -7.57 -24.16
C LEU A 76 8.40 -8.92 -23.77
N ASN A 77 8.84 -9.46 -22.64
CA ASN A 77 8.39 -10.74 -22.12
C ASN A 77 7.44 -10.57 -20.92
N MET A 78 6.36 -11.35 -20.90
CA MET A 78 5.58 -11.64 -19.70
C MET A 78 6.11 -12.91 -19.06
N GLY A 79 6.92 -12.76 -18.01
CA GLY A 79 7.38 -13.90 -17.27
C GLY A 79 6.88 -13.96 -15.84
N ILE A 80 7.00 -15.16 -15.29
CA ILE A 80 6.84 -15.43 -13.88
C ILE A 80 8.19 -15.82 -13.29
N ALA A 81 8.48 -15.35 -12.08
CA ALA A 81 9.61 -15.77 -11.28
C ALA A 81 9.11 -16.29 -9.92
N VAL A 82 9.28 -17.58 -9.68
CA VAL A 82 8.92 -18.23 -8.41
C VAL A 82 10.18 -18.52 -7.62
N ASP A 83 10.32 -17.83 -6.49
CA ASP A 83 11.41 -17.97 -5.52
C ASP A 83 10.85 -18.00 -4.08
N PRO A 84 11.68 -18.15 -3.03
CA PRO A 84 11.18 -18.22 -1.66
C PRO A 84 10.39 -16.99 -1.20
N ILE A 85 10.82 -15.78 -1.60
CA ILE A 85 10.10 -14.52 -1.28
C ILE A 85 8.70 -14.54 -1.92
N THR A 86 8.61 -14.99 -3.18
CA THR A 86 7.35 -15.17 -3.91
C THR A 86 6.46 -16.17 -3.20
N MET A 87 7.01 -17.31 -2.76
CA MET A 87 6.26 -18.37 -2.08
C MET A 87 5.65 -17.89 -0.77
N VAL A 88 6.39 -17.10 0.02
CA VAL A 88 5.86 -16.45 1.23
C VAL A 88 4.69 -15.53 0.88
N MET A 89 4.85 -14.71 -0.16
CA MET A 89 3.79 -13.80 -0.59
C MET A 89 2.53 -14.54 -1.10
N LEU A 90 2.70 -15.59 -1.89
CA LEU A 90 1.60 -16.42 -2.37
C LEU A 90 0.85 -17.07 -1.21
N ALA A 91 1.56 -17.56 -0.18
CA ALA A 91 0.97 -18.13 1.02
C ALA A 91 0.07 -17.10 1.74
N VAL A 92 0.61 -15.89 1.94
CA VAL A 92 -0.09 -14.78 2.59
C VAL A 92 -1.33 -14.35 1.81
N ILE A 93 -1.16 -14.06 0.52
CA ILE A 93 -2.23 -13.52 -0.32
C ILE A 93 -3.38 -14.52 -0.44
N THR A 94 -3.09 -15.79 -0.76
CA THR A 94 -4.13 -16.81 -0.94
C THR A 94 -4.89 -17.11 0.36
N THR A 95 -4.17 -17.19 1.49
CA THR A 95 -4.78 -17.46 2.80
C THR A 95 -5.67 -16.30 3.26
N VAL A 96 -5.15 -15.07 3.25
CA VAL A 96 -5.92 -13.90 3.69
C VAL A 96 -7.08 -13.62 2.73
N ALA A 97 -6.88 -13.80 1.41
CA ALA A 97 -7.97 -13.66 0.44
C ALA A 97 -9.12 -14.64 0.71
N LEU A 98 -8.83 -15.91 1.04
CA LEU A 98 -9.86 -16.89 1.41
C LEU A 98 -10.63 -16.45 2.67
N MET A 99 -9.92 -16.05 3.72
CA MET A 99 -10.55 -15.60 4.97
C MET A 99 -11.41 -14.36 4.76
N VAL A 100 -10.93 -13.38 3.99
CA VAL A 100 -11.68 -12.16 3.66
C VAL A 100 -12.90 -12.47 2.79
N ASN A 101 -12.80 -13.37 1.81
CA ASN A 101 -13.94 -13.77 0.98
C ASN A 101 -15.04 -14.43 1.83
N ILE A 102 -14.67 -15.38 2.70
CA ILE A 102 -15.62 -16.04 3.61
C ILE A 102 -16.27 -15.00 4.54
N PHE A 103 -15.46 -14.14 5.20
CA PHE A 103 -15.96 -13.12 6.11
C PHE A 103 -16.92 -12.13 5.42
N SER A 104 -16.59 -11.74 4.19
CA SER A 104 -17.37 -10.79 3.39
C SER A 104 -18.79 -11.28 3.10
N VAL A 105 -19.02 -12.60 3.05
CA VAL A 105 -20.36 -13.16 2.83
C VAL A 105 -21.32 -12.72 3.94
N GLY A 106 -20.85 -12.71 5.19
CA GLY A 106 -21.63 -12.23 6.34
C GLY A 106 -21.67 -10.71 6.43
N TYR A 107 -20.52 -10.04 6.28
CA TYR A 107 -20.40 -8.60 6.46
C TYR A 107 -21.19 -7.78 5.43
N MET A 108 -21.17 -8.18 4.15
CA MET A 108 -21.80 -7.42 3.07
C MET A 108 -23.28 -7.79 2.85
N LYS A 109 -23.84 -8.69 3.67
CA LYS A 109 -25.21 -9.20 3.46
C LYS A 109 -26.23 -8.07 3.54
N GLY A 110 -27.01 -7.89 2.47
CA GLY A 110 -28.06 -6.86 2.39
C GLY A 110 -27.59 -5.53 1.75
N GLU A 111 -26.32 -5.42 1.38
CA GLU A 111 -25.79 -4.25 0.66
C GLU A 111 -26.26 -4.23 -0.81
N PRO A 112 -26.62 -3.06 -1.38
CA PRO A 112 -27.21 -2.94 -2.72
C PRO A 112 -26.27 -3.34 -3.88
N ARG A 113 -24.96 -3.39 -3.65
CA ARG A 113 -23.92 -3.67 -4.67
C ARG A 113 -23.03 -4.85 -4.29
N TYR A 114 -23.64 -5.87 -3.72
CA TYR A 114 -22.97 -7.06 -3.23
C TYR A 114 -22.13 -7.78 -4.29
N TRP A 115 -22.66 -8.01 -5.50
CA TRP A 115 -21.90 -8.63 -6.61
C TRP A 115 -20.67 -7.80 -7.05
N TRP A 116 -20.81 -6.48 -7.10
CA TRP A 116 -19.73 -5.58 -7.54
C TRP A 116 -18.57 -5.58 -6.55
N TYR A 117 -18.89 -5.62 -5.25
CA TYR A 117 -17.89 -5.79 -4.20
C TYR A 117 -17.03 -7.04 -4.44
N PHE A 118 -17.66 -8.21 -4.65
CA PHE A 118 -16.93 -9.46 -4.87
C PHE A 118 -16.16 -9.45 -6.19
N ALA A 119 -16.69 -8.85 -7.25
CA ALA A 119 -15.97 -8.68 -8.51
C ALA A 119 -14.65 -7.93 -8.29
N VAL A 120 -14.72 -6.72 -7.73
CA VAL A 120 -13.52 -5.90 -7.50
C VAL A 120 -12.56 -6.57 -6.50
N LEU A 121 -13.08 -7.30 -5.51
CA LEU A 121 -12.25 -8.08 -4.59
C LEU A 121 -11.40 -9.13 -5.34
N GLN A 122 -11.96 -9.80 -6.34
CA GLN A 122 -11.19 -10.75 -7.17
C GLN A 122 -10.18 -10.05 -8.08
N LEU A 123 -10.51 -8.88 -8.64
CA LEU A 123 -9.53 -8.07 -9.39
C LEU A 123 -8.32 -7.70 -8.51
N PHE A 124 -8.58 -7.33 -7.25
CA PHE A 124 -7.53 -6.99 -6.30
C PHE A 124 -6.64 -8.19 -5.95
N VAL A 125 -7.23 -9.37 -5.74
CA VAL A 125 -6.46 -10.61 -5.52
C VAL A 125 -5.65 -11.00 -6.77
N ALA A 126 -6.25 -10.94 -7.95
CA ALA A 126 -5.59 -11.25 -9.22
C ALA A 126 -4.38 -10.34 -9.50
N SER A 127 -4.57 -9.04 -9.33
CA SER A 127 -3.52 -8.04 -9.52
C SER A 127 -2.37 -8.22 -8.54
N MET A 128 -2.65 -8.49 -7.26
CA MET A 128 -1.58 -8.75 -6.29
C MET A 128 -0.83 -10.06 -6.58
N LEU A 129 -1.52 -11.13 -6.99
CA LEU A 129 -0.86 -12.38 -7.38
C LEU A 129 0.01 -12.19 -8.62
N MET A 130 -0.45 -11.40 -9.60
CA MET A 130 0.36 -11.03 -10.77
C MET A 130 1.60 -10.22 -10.37
N LEU A 131 1.46 -9.28 -9.43
CA LEU A 131 2.56 -8.43 -8.95
C LEU A 131 3.70 -9.25 -8.34
N VAL A 132 3.37 -10.23 -7.51
CA VAL A 132 4.40 -11.04 -6.82
C VAL A 132 5.01 -12.10 -7.73
N LEU A 133 4.29 -12.51 -8.76
CA LEU A 133 4.80 -13.45 -9.76
C LEU A 133 5.69 -12.77 -10.81
N ALA A 134 5.57 -11.46 -11.03
CA ALA A 134 6.30 -10.75 -12.08
C ALA A 134 7.83 -10.94 -11.98
N ASP A 135 8.45 -11.37 -13.08
CA ASP A 135 9.90 -11.53 -13.22
C ASP A 135 10.62 -10.24 -13.65
N ASN A 136 9.88 -9.29 -14.23
CA ASN A 136 10.39 -8.05 -14.76
C ASN A 136 9.66 -6.84 -14.18
N LEU A 137 10.37 -5.71 -14.12
CA LEU A 137 9.87 -4.49 -13.47
C LEU A 137 8.68 -3.87 -14.22
N LEU A 138 8.55 -4.06 -15.53
CA LEU A 138 7.43 -3.51 -16.29
C LEU A 138 6.13 -4.26 -15.99
N LEU A 139 6.14 -5.59 -15.97
CA LEU A 139 4.99 -6.40 -15.57
C LEU A 139 4.63 -6.13 -14.10
N LEU A 140 5.63 -6.01 -13.23
CA LEU A 140 5.44 -5.60 -11.84
C LEU A 140 4.71 -4.26 -11.79
N TYR A 141 5.12 -3.25 -12.58
CA TYR A 141 4.47 -1.95 -12.66
C TYR A 141 3.03 -2.02 -13.19
N VAL A 142 2.74 -2.83 -14.21
CA VAL A 142 1.36 -3.03 -14.69
C VAL A 142 0.49 -3.61 -13.56
N ALA A 143 0.98 -4.62 -12.86
CA ALA A 143 0.26 -5.22 -11.74
C ALA A 143 0.13 -4.24 -10.55
N TRP A 144 1.16 -3.43 -10.29
CA TRP A 144 1.19 -2.37 -9.29
C TRP A 144 0.09 -1.33 -9.48
N GLU A 145 -0.12 -0.95 -10.73
CA GLU A 145 -1.15 -0.05 -11.19
C GLU A 145 -2.54 -0.65 -11.06
N LEU A 146 -2.69 -1.94 -11.41
CA LEU A 146 -3.94 -2.67 -11.22
C LEU A 146 -4.31 -2.80 -9.73
N VAL A 147 -3.35 -3.02 -8.84
CA VAL A 147 -3.55 -3.00 -7.37
C VAL A 147 -4.01 -1.61 -6.92
N GLY A 148 -3.43 -0.54 -7.47
CA GLY A 148 -3.86 0.84 -7.23
C GLY A 148 -5.30 1.11 -7.66
N LEU A 149 -5.66 0.70 -8.86
CA LEU A 149 -7.00 0.85 -9.42
C LEU A 149 -8.06 0.09 -8.60
N SER A 150 -7.78 -1.17 -8.29
CA SER A 150 -8.74 -1.99 -7.53
C SER A 150 -8.87 -1.52 -6.08
N SER A 151 -7.80 -1.02 -5.46
CA SER A 151 -7.89 -0.31 -4.17
C SER A 151 -8.77 0.94 -4.25
N PHE A 152 -8.60 1.79 -5.26
CA PHE A 152 -9.45 2.97 -5.49
C PHE A 152 -10.94 2.59 -5.57
N LEU A 153 -11.27 1.54 -6.33
CA LEU A 153 -12.64 1.05 -6.48
C LEU A 153 -13.22 0.47 -5.17
N LEU A 154 -12.40 -0.17 -4.34
CA LEU A 154 -12.85 -0.75 -3.07
C LEU A 154 -13.00 0.30 -1.95
N ILE A 155 -12.08 1.26 -1.86
CA ILE A 155 -12.20 2.39 -0.91
C ILE A 155 -13.43 3.23 -1.27
N GLY A 156 -13.62 3.50 -2.57
CA GLY A 156 -14.75 4.23 -3.11
C GLY A 156 -16.04 3.42 -3.25
N HIS A 157 -16.18 2.25 -2.59
CA HIS A 157 -17.37 1.40 -2.76
C HIS A 157 -18.67 2.13 -2.41
N TYR A 158 -18.65 2.95 -1.35
CA TYR A 158 -19.77 3.78 -0.92
C TYR A 158 -19.71 5.18 -1.56
N TRP A 159 -19.61 5.25 -2.90
CA TRP A 159 -19.38 6.51 -3.64
C TRP A 159 -20.47 7.57 -3.46
N GLU A 160 -21.65 7.24 -2.92
CA GLU A 160 -22.66 8.23 -2.55
C GLU A 160 -22.20 9.12 -1.39
N ARG A 161 -21.27 8.64 -0.57
CA ARG A 161 -20.68 9.41 0.54
C ARG A 161 -19.50 10.21 0.03
N ARG A 162 -19.59 11.53 0.18
CA ARG A 162 -18.49 12.45 -0.17
C ARG A 162 -17.18 12.08 0.55
N SER A 163 -17.24 11.63 1.80
CA SER A 163 -16.06 11.19 2.56
C SER A 163 -15.33 10.03 1.87
N ALA A 164 -16.06 9.01 1.41
CA ALA A 164 -15.50 7.86 0.71
C ALA A 164 -14.91 8.23 -0.65
N VAL A 165 -15.55 9.15 -1.39
CA VAL A 165 -15.02 9.64 -2.68
C VAL A 165 -13.72 10.41 -2.50
N GLU A 166 -13.65 11.32 -1.52
CA GLU A 166 -12.43 12.07 -1.24
C GLU A 166 -11.31 11.16 -0.69
N ALA A 167 -11.65 10.17 0.14
CA ALA A 167 -10.70 9.17 0.61
C ALA A 167 -10.11 8.33 -0.54
N ALA A 168 -10.96 7.85 -1.46
CA ALA A 168 -10.52 7.10 -2.64
C ALA A 168 -9.61 7.94 -3.53
N LYS A 169 -9.99 9.20 -3.82
CA LYS A 169 -9.16 10.13 -4.60
C LYS A 169 -7.81 10.38 -3.92
N LYS A 170 -7.81 10.66 -2.61
CA LYS A 170 -6.57 10.87 -1.84
C LYS A 170 -5.66 9.65 -1.95
N ALA A 171 -6.18 8.44 -1.74
CA ALA A 171 -5.40 7.21 -1.87
C ALA A 171 -4.82 6.99 -3.26
N PHE A 172 -5.61 7.22 -4.30
CA PHE A 172 -5.14 7.05 -5.67
C PHE A 172 -4.06 8.07 -6.04
N ILE A 173 -4.27 9.35 -5.72
CA ILE A 173 -3.33 10.43 -6.06
C ILE A 173 -2.02 10.30 -5.24
N THR A 174 -2.10 10.08 -3.93
CA THR A 174 -0.90 9.96 -3.09
C THR A 174 -0.04 8.78 -3.52
N THR A 175 -0.65 7.63 -3.84
CA THR A 175 0.12 6.47 -4.33
C THR A 175 0.64 6.71 -5.75
N ARG A 176 -0.13 7.40 -6.61
CA ARG A 176 0.30 7.76 -7.96
C ARG A 176 1.60 8.56 -7.99
N VAL A 177 1.78 9.48 -7.05
CA VAL A 177 3.03 10.27 -6.96
C VAL A 177 4.24 9.36 -6.76
N GLY A 178 4.12 8.34 -5.90
CA GLY A 178 5.14 7.30 -5.75
C GLY A 178 5.29 6.46 -7.01
N ASP A 179 4.19 6.08 -7.65
CA ASP A 179 4.16 5.25 -8.86
C ASP A 179 4.87 5.94 -10.05
N VAL A 180 4.83 7.28 -10.14
CA VAL A 180 5.63 8.04 -11.11
C VAL A 180 7.13 7.90 -10.82
N GLY A 181 7.53 7.94 -9.55
CA GLY A 181 8.91 7.68 -9.14
C GLY A 181 9.36 6.29 -9.55
N LEU A 182 8.54 5.27 -9.29
CA LEU A 182 8.79 3.89 -9.72
C LEU A 182 9.01 3.81 -11.24
N LEU A 183 8.12 4.41 -12.03
CA LEU A 183 8.22 4.42 -13.49
C LEU A 183 9.53 5.07 -13.98
N ILE A 184 9.94 6.18 -13.37
CA ILE A 184 11.22 6.83 -13.70
C ILE A 184 12.39 5.88 -13.40
N GLY A 185 12.39 5.20 -12.25
CA GLY A 185 13.43 4.23 -11.90
C GLY A 185 13.50 3.06 -12.88
N ILE A 186 12.34 2.56 -13.32
CA ILE A 186 12.23 1.49 -14.32
C ILE A 186 12.83 1.93 -15.67
N ILE A 187 12.50 3.14 -16.13
CA ILE A 187 13.04 3.70 -17.38
C ILE A 187 14.57 3.88 -17.27
N LEU A 188 15.08 4.34 -16.13
CA LEU A 188 16.51 4.53 -15.91
C LEU A 188 17.29 3.21 -15.90
N PHE A 189 16.70 2.13 -15.38
CA PHE A 189 17.27 0.79 -15.47
C PHE A 189 17.28 0.26 -16.90
N TRP A 190 16.15 0.39 -17.59
CA TRP A 190 16.05 -0.06 -18.97
C TRP A 190 17.02 0.68 -19.89
N GLU A 191 17.18 1.99 -19.73
CA GLU A 191 18.15 2.76 -20.51
C GLU A 191 19.59 2.28 -20.27
N ALA A 192 19.93 1.89 -19.03
CA ALA A 192 21.29 1.48 -18.68
C ALA A 192 21.60 0.01 -18.98
N THR A 193 20.60 -0.87 -18.96
CA THR A 193 20.79 -2.33 -19.05
C THR A 193 20.17 -2.95 -20.31
N GLY A 194 19.25 -2.25 -20.98
CA GLY A 194 18.51 -2.74 -22.14
C GLY A 194 17.38 -3.73 -21.82
N THR A 195 17.19 -4.09 -20.55
CA THR A 195 16.24 -5.13 -20.12
C THR A 195 15.35 -4.64 -18.97
N PHE A 196 14.21 -5.30 -18.80
CA PHE A 196 13.30 -5.11 -17.66
C PHE A 196 13.41 -6.25 -16.64
N ASN A 197 14.10 -7.35 -16.97
CA ASN A 197 14.20 -8.52 -16.12
C ASN A 197 15.03 -8.21 -14.86
N ILE A 198 14.48 -8.52 -13.68
CA ILE A 198 15.08 -8.13 -12.39
C ILE A 198 16.42 -8.86 -12.17
N LEU A 199 16.53 -10.11 -12.59
CA LEU A 199 17.75 -10.91 -12.43
C LEU A 199 18.86 -10.37 -13.33
N GLU A 200 18.57 -10.13 -14.60
CA GLU A 200 19.52 -9.55 -15.56
C GLU A 200 19.96 -8.14 -15.13
N ILE A 201 19.04 -7.30 -14.66
CA ILE A 201 19.39 -5.97 -14.10
C ILE A 201 20.40 -6.14 -12.95
N THR A 202 20.16 -7.11 -12.05
CA THR A 202 21.06 -7.37 -10.93
C THR A 202 22.45 -7.79 -11.40
N GLU A 203 22.55 -8.63 -12.43
CA GLU A 203 23.83 -9.05 -13.02
C GLU A 203 24.56 -7.89 -13.70
N HIS A 204 23.85 -7.07 -14.49
CA HIS A 204 24.44 -5.88 -15.11
C HIS A 204 24.99 -4.89 -14.07
N VAL A 205 24.25 -4.66 -12.98
CA VAL A 205 24.72 -3.80 -11.89
C VAL A 205 25.95 -4.39 -11.21
N LYS A 206 25.97 -5.70 -10.91
CA LYS A 206 27.15 -6.39 -10.33
C LYS A 206 28.38 -6.28 -11.23
N ASN A 207 28.18 -6.29 -12.55
CA ASN A 207 29.25 -6.13 -13.54
C ASN A 207 29.68 -4.67 -13.75
N GLY A 208 29.11 -3.71 -13.01
CA GLY A 208 29.48 -2.30 -13.08
C GLY A 208 28.91 -1.56 -14.30
N ALA A 209 27.81 -2.04 -14.89
CA ALA A 209 27.18 -1.38 -16.04
C ALA A 209 26.60 0.02 -15.71
N ILE A 210 26.29 0.27 -14.44
CA ILE A 210 25.73 1.53 -13.95
C ILE A 210 26.69 2.14 -12.94
N GLY A 211 27.10 3.39 -13.14
CA GLY A 211 27.94 4.10 -12.17
C GLY A 211 27.20 4.42 -10.86
N ASP A 212 27.94 4.45 -9.75
CA ASP A 212 27.42 4.52 -8.37
C ASP A 212 26.36 5.62 -8.16
N THR A 213 26.65 6.86 -8.59
CA THR A 213 25.71 7.99 -8.45
C THR A 213 24.40 7.73 -9.18
N ARG A 214 24.49 7.18 -10.40
CA ARG A 214 23.33 6.89 -11.22
C ARG A 214 22.52 5.74 -10.63
N LEU A 215 23.19 4.71 -10.11
CA LEU A 215 22.55 3.60 -9.43
C LEU A 215 21.81 4.09 -8.17
N PHE A 216 22.45 4.89 -7.34
CA PHE A 216 21.82 5.49 -6.15
C PHE A 216 20.56 6.27 -6.52
N VAL A 217 20.63 7.18 -7.49
CA VAL A 217 19.47 7.98 -7.95
C VAL A 217 18.35 7.06 -8.48
N THR A 218 18.71 6.06 -9.28
CA THR A 218 17.74 5.09 -9.82
C THR A 218 17.03 4.33 -8.68
N MET A 219 17.78 3.88 -7.67
CA MET A 219 17.22 3.20 -6.50
C MET A 219 16.38 4.11 -5.62
N MET A 220 16.69 5.41 -5.52
CA MET A 220 15.82 6.37 -4.84
C MET A 220 14.48 6.53 -5.55
N PHE A 221 14.46 6.51 -6.88
CA PHE A 221 13.20 6.52 -7.65
C PHE A 221 12.38 5.24 -7.46
N ILE A 222 13.02 4.06 -7.44
CA ILE A 222 12.35 2.80 -7.09
C ILE A 222 11.78 2.87 -5.66
N LEU A 223 12.55 3.42 -4.71
CA LEU A 223 12.13 3.57 -3.32
C LEU A 223 10.91 4.47 -3.19
N LEU A 224 10.78 5.55 -3.98
CA LEU A 224 9.58 6.40 -3.97
C LEU A 224 8.30 5.61 -4.28
N GLY A 225 8.38 4.65 -5.20
CA GLY A 225 7.28 3.71 -5.47
C GLY A 225 6.90 2.92 -4.22
N ALA A 226 7.88 2.25 -3.62
CA ALA A 226 7.68 1.46 -2.41
C ALA A 226 7.12 2.30 -1.26
N MET A 227 7.64 3.51 -1.05
CA MET A 227 7.16 4.44 -0.02
C MET A 227 5.70 4.84 -0.23
N GLY A 228 5.28 5.08 -1.48
CA GLY A 228 3.91 5.42 -1.84
C GLY A 228 2.89 4.33 -1.44
N LYS A 229 3.11 3.08 -1.88
CA LYS A 229 2.21 1.96 -1.56
C LYS A 229 2.30 1.49 -0.12
N SER A 230 3.49 1.50 0.50
CA SER A 230 3.66 1.10 1.90
C SER A 230 3.41 2.22 2.91
N ALA A 231 2.79 3.33 2.47
CA ALA A 231 2.38 4.44 3.32
C ALA A 231 3.52 4.96 4.21
N GLN A 232 4.76 4.98 3.69
CA GLN A 232 5.91 5.52 4.42
C GLN A 232 5.84 7.05 4.44
N LEU A 233 6.51 7.70 5.39
CA LEU A 233 6.62 9.16 5.38
C LEU A 233 7.35 9.64 4.11
N PRO A 234 6.81 10.63 3.37
CA PRO A 234 5.66 11.48 3.71
C PRO A 234 4.29 11.00 3.17
N PHE A 235 4.23 9.91 2.41
CA PHE A 235 3.04 9.41 1.69
C PHE A 235 2.00 8.65 2.53
N HIS A 236 2.12 8.66 3.86
CA HIS A 236 1.25 7.90 4.77
C HIS A 236 -0.22 8.37 4.83
N VAL A 237 -0.53 9.59 4.38
CA VAL A 237 -1.81 10.30 4.64
C VAL A 237 -3.06 9.59 4.14
N TRP A 238 -2.93 8.73 3.12
CA TRP A 238 -4.08 8.05 2.55
C TRP A 238 -4.56 6.84 3.37
N LEU A 239 -3.67 6.18 4.11
CA LEU A 239 -3.98 4.90 4.75
C LEU A 239 -5.08 5.01 5.82
N PRO A 240 -5.08 6.03 6.70
CA PRO A 240 -6.14 6.19 7.69
C PRO A 240 -7.49 6.53 7.09
N ASP A 241 -7.51 7.25 5.96
CA ASP A 241 -8.75 7.65 5.29
C ASP A 241 -9.31 6.51 4.43
N ALA A 242 -8.46 5.56 3.99
CA ALA A 242 -8.91 4.31 3.35
C ALA A 242 -9.84 3.47 4.25
N MET A 243 -9.93 3.78 5.55
CA MET A 243 -10.88 3.15 6.48
C MET A 243 -12.35 3.51 6.19
N GLU A 244 -12.64 4.45 5.29
CA GLU A 244 -14.00 4.72 4.80
C GLU A 244 -14.59 3.56 4.00
N GLY A 245 -13.74 2.70 3.42
CA GLY A 245 -14.17 1.51 2.71
C GLY A 245 -14.78 0.42 3.62
N PRO A 246 -15.36 -0.64 3.03
CA PRO A 246 -15.85 -1.79 3.80
C PRO A 246 -14.72 -2.44 4.63
N THR A 247 -15.00 -2.82 5.87
CA THR A 247 -13.94 -3.33 6.77
C THR A 247 -13.19 -4.59 6.26
N PRO A 248 -13.82 -5.54 5.54
CA PRO A 248 -13.06 -6.68 5.00
C PRO A 248 -12.06 -6.26 3.91
N VAL A 249 -12.30 -5.14 3.21
CA VAL A 249 -11.32 -4.54 2.30
C VAL A 249 -10.12 -4.05 3.07
N SER A 250 -10.34 -3.35 4.19
CA SER A 250 -9.23 -2.91 5.06
C SER A 250 -8.38 -4.11 5.49
N ALA A 251 -8.98 -5.23 5.89
CA ALA A 251 -8.23 -6.43 6.23
C ALA A 251 -7.33 -6.91 5.07
N LEU A 252 -7.83 -6.92 3.83
CA LEU A 252 -7.04 -7.36 2.68
C LEU A 252 -5.93 -6.35 2.30
N ILE A 253 -6.29 -5.06 2.16
CA ILE A 253 -5.39 -3.97 1.78
C ILE A 253 -4.21 -3.85 2.76
N HIS A 254 -4.48 -3.92 4.07
CA HIS A 254 -3.50 -3.64 5.12
C HIS A 254 -2.71 -4.86 5.58
N ALA A 255 -3.22 -6.07 5.36
CA ALA A 255 -2.57 -7.27 5.85
C ALA A 255 -1.74 -7.99 4.78
N ALA A 256 -2.23 -8.09 3.54
CA ALA A 256 -1.69 -9.04 2.57
C ALA A 256 -1.29 -8.46 1.21
N THR A 257 -1.82 -7.30 0.83
CA THR A 257 -1.72 -6.85 -0.58
C THR A 257 -1.04 -5.48 -0.74
N MET A 258 -1.81 -4.39 -0.78
CA MET A 258 -1.36 -3.09 -1.28
C MET A 258 -0.19 -2.54 -0.48
N VAL A 259 -0.31 -2.51 0.84
CA VAL A 259 0.75 -1.95 1.68
C VAL A 259 2.01 -2.79 1.72
N VAL A 260 1.86 -4.07 1.41
CA VAL A 260 2.95 -5.05 1.42
C VAL A 260 3.71 -5.03 0.09
N ALA A 261 3.09 -4.59 -1.00
CA ALA A 261 3.74 -4.48 -2.31
C ALA A 261 5.04 -3.66 -2.28
N GLY A 262 5.09 -2.57 -1.50
CA GLY A 262 6.32 -1.80 -1.31
C GLY A 262 7.41 -2.52 -0.52
N VAL A 263 7.06 -3.24 0.54
CA VAL A 263 8.00 -4.09 1.29
C VAL A 263 8.54 -5.19 0.38
N TYR A 264 7.68 -5.83 -0.39
CA TYR A 264 8.05 -6.86 -1.36
C TYR A 264 8.97 -6.32 -2.46
N LEU A 265 8.70 -5.13 -3.02
CA LEU A 265 9.56 -4.50 -4.02
C LEU A 265 10.97 -4.22 -3.47
N VAL A 266 11.07 -3.69 -2.26
CA VAL A 266 12.36 -3.44 -1.61
C VAL A 266 13.09 -4.75 -1.32
N ALA A 267 12.39 -5.78 -0.85
CA ALA A 267 12.98 -7.11 -0.62
C ALA A 267 13.46 -7.77 -1.92
N ARG A 268 12.68 -7.68 -3.01
CA ARG A 268 13.01 -8.24 -4.32
C ARG A 268 14.22 -7.52 -4.95
N MET A 269 14.30 -6.21 -4.79
CA MET A 269 15.41 -5.39 -5.29
C MET A 269 16.57 -5.27 -4.29
N LEU A 270 16.55 -6.01 -3.17
CA LEU A 270 17.57 -5.91 -2.13
C LEU A 270 18.99 -6.14 -2.66
N PRO A 271 19.26 -7.13 -3.53
CA PRO A 271 20.60 -7.32 -4.11
C PRO A 271 21.12 -6.11 -4.89
N VAL A 272 20.23 -5.26 -5.40
CA VAL A 272 20.59 -4.03 -6.10
C VAL A 272 20.74 -2.86 -5.11
N PHE A 273 19.91 -2.80 -4.08
CA PHE A 273 20.03 -1.82 -2.99
C PHE A 273 21.37 -1.95 -2.24
N GLU A 274 21.86 -3.17 -2.02
CA GLU A 274 23.16 -3.44 -1.38
C GLU A 274 24.35 -2.85 -2.15
N LEU A 275 24.21 -2.73 -3.47
CA LEU A 275 25.24 -2.17 -4.35
C LEU A 275 25.10 -0.64 -4.52
N ALA A 276 23.96 -0.07 -4.12
CA ALA A 276 23.59 1.32 -4.36
C ALA A 276 24.00 2.27 -3.22
N GLY A 277 25.25 2.22 -2.78
CA GLY A 277 25.81 3.12 -1.75
C GLY A 277 24.94 3.20 -0.48
N ASP A 278 24.58 4.42 -0.06
CA ASP A 278 23.80 4.67 1.16
C ASP A 278 22.28 4.42 1.01
N ALA A 279 21.82 3.79 -0.08
CA ALA A 279 20.39 3.62 -0.33
C ALA A 279 19.68 2.84 0.79
N LEU A 280 20.30 1.78 1.33
CA LEU A 280 19.76 1.00 2.45
C LEU A 280 19.61 1.83 3.72
N THR A 281 20.57 2.71 4.02
CA THR A 281 20.48 3.64 5.14
C THR A 281 19.27 4.56 5.01
N VAL A 282 18.97 5.04 3.79
CA VAL A 282 17.76 5.84 3.53
C VAL A 282 16.50 5.04 3.80
N VAL A 283 16.42 3.78 3.35
CA VAL A 283 15.29 2.87 3.63
C VAL A 283 15.08 2.72 5.14
N MET A 284 16.16 2.48 5.90
CA MET A 284 16.13 2.33 7.35
C MET A 284 15.64 3.60 8.05
N VAL A 285 16.18 4.77 7.69
CA VAL A 285 15.79 6.06 8.31
C VAL A 285 14.32 6.36 8.03
N VAL A 286 13.85 6.17 6.80
CA VAL A 286 12.44 6.35 6.44
C VAL A 286 11.54 5.40 7.26
N GLY A 287 11.95 4.15 7.40
CA GLY A 287 11.23 3.16 8.21
C GLY A 287 11.13 3.56 9.69
N LEU A 288 12.24 3.99 10.30
CA LEU A 288 12.30 4.43 11.70
C LEU A 288 11.39 5.64 11.96
N LEU A 289 11.49 6.66 11.11
CA LEU A 289 10.64 7.85 11.21
C LEU A 289 9.17 7.48 11.09
N THR A 290 8.83 6.61 10.15
CA THR A 290 7.47 6.13 9.92
C THR A 290 6.93 5.34 11.12
N ALA A 291 7.75 4.45 11.69
CA ALA A 291 7.40 3.63 12.85
C ALA A 291 7.06 4.48 14.08
N LEU A 292 7.91 5.46 14.40
CA LEU A 292 7.76 6.36 15.53
C LEU A 292 6.59 7.34 15.33
N PHE A 293 6.55 8.04 14.20
CA PHE A 293 5.52 9.00 13.89
C PHE A 293 4.11 8.40 14.01
N SER A 294 3.92 7.24 13.38
CA SER A 294 2.62 6.57 13.36
C SER A 294 2.20 6.05 14.74
N GLY A 295 3.18 5.62 15.54
CA GLY A 295 2.95 5.26 16.94
C GLY A 295 2.41 6.43 17.76
N VAL A 296 2.97 7.64 17.59
CA VAL A 296 2.53 8.83 18.34
C VAL A 296 1.10 9.19 17.92
N VAL A 297 0.82 9.20 16.62
CA VAL A 297 -0.51 9.52 16.09
C VAL A 297 -1.56 8.52 16.56
N ALA A 298 -1.22 7.22 16.63
CA ALA A 298 -2.12 6.16 17.11
C ALA A 298 -2.60 6.36 18.56
N PHE A 299 -1.83 7.06 19.40
CA PHE A 299 -2.25 7.39 20.77
C PHE A 299 -3.46 8.30 20.83
N ALA A 300 -3.61 9.20 19.85
CA ALA A 300 -4.69 10.19 19.83
C ALA A 300 -5.92 9.74 19.01
N GLN A 301 -5.83 8.65 18.23
CA GLN A 301 -6.96 8.20 17.42
C GLN A 301 -8.07 7.56 18.28
N THR A 302 -9.34 7.85 17.97
CA THR A 302 -10.51 7.35 18.71
C THR A 302 -11.29 6.27 17.98
N ASP A 303 -11.20 6.24 16.66
CA ASP A 303 -11.82 5.23 15.80
C ASP A 303 -11.01 3.91 15.82
N ILE A 304 -11.72 2.79 15.99
CA ILE A 304 -11.11 1.45 16.09
C ILE A 304 -10.29 1.08 14.85
N LYS A 305 -10.76 1.41 13.64
CA LYS A 305 -10.08 1.11 12.37
C LYS A 305 -8.91 2.05 12.15
N LYS A 306 -9.01 3.34 12.49
CA LYS A 306 -7.91 4.31 12.33
C LYS A 306 -6.72 3.96 13.23
N VAL A 307 -6.94 3.49 14.46
CA VAL A 307 -5.86 2.97 15.31
C VAL A 307 -5.18 1.76 14.62
N LEU A 308 -5.96 0.86 14.04
CA LEU A 308 -5.43 -0.30 13.31
C LEU A 308 -4.68 0.10 12.01
N ALA A 309 -5.12 1.16 11.33
CA ALA A 309 -4.44 1.71 10.17
C ALA A 309 -3.07 2.30 10.55
N TYR A 310 -3.01 3.19 11.55
CA TYR A 310 -1.73 3.77 11.98
C TYR A 310 -0.77 2.74 12.57
N SER A 311 -1.29 1.74 13.28
CA SER A 311 -0.45 0.64 13.72
C SER A 311 0.09 -0.18 12.54
N THR A 312 -0.63 -0.28 11.42
CA THR A 312 -0.10 -0.88 10.19
C THR A 312 1.01 -0.03 9.58
N VAL A 313 0.82 1.29 9.46
CA VAL A 313 1.88 2.21 9.02
C VAL A 313 3.14 2.01 9.87
N SER A 314 2.97 1.91 11.19
CA SER A 314 4.07 1.68 12.11
C SER A 314 4.78 0.34 11.86
N GLN A 315 4.05 -0.76 11.70
CA GLN A 315 4.65 -2.09 11.45
C GLN A 315 5.32 -2.21 10.08
N LEU A 316 4.83 -1.52 9.05
CA LEU A 316 5.54 -1.42 7.76
C LEU A 316 6.86 -0.67 7.93
N GLY A 317 6.90 0.35 8.80
CA GLY A 317 8.14 0.98 9.24
C GLY A 317 9.13 -0.02 9.82
N PHE A 318 8.70 -0.94 10.70
CA PHE A 318 9.55 -2.04 11.20
C PHE A 318 10.12 -2.91 10.06
N MET A 319 9.29 -3.27 9.07
CA MET A 319 9.75 -4.06 7.92
C MET A 319 10.77 -3.30 7.07
N PHE A 320 10.56 -2.00 6.84
CA PHE A 320 11.51 -1.14 6.13
C PHE A 320 12.83 -1.00 6.89
N VAL A 321 12.80 -0.95 8.22
CA VAL A 321 14.01 -0.95 9.04
C VAL A 321 14.82 -2.23 8.87
N ALA A 322 14.16 -3.40 8.90
CA ALA A 322 14.82 -4.68 8.66
C ALA A 322 15.46 -4.76 7.27
N LEU A 323 14.71 -4.32 6.25
CA LEU A 323 15.21 -4.29 4.86
C LEU A 323 16.35 -3.30 4.68
N GLY A 324 16.26 -2.11 5.28
CA GLY A 324 17.32 -1.11 5.28
C GLY A 324 18.56 -1.52 6.09
N ALA A 325 18.45 -2.52 6.97
CA ALA A 325 19.59 -3.15 7.62
C ALA A 325 20.22 -4.27 6.76
N GLY A 326 19.64 -4.62 5.61
CA GLY A 326 20.08 -5.71 4.73
C GLY A 326 19.46 -7.07 5.03
N TYR A 327 18.49 -7.16 5.96
CA TYR A 327 17.91 -8.44 6.40
C TYR A 327 16.53 -8.70 5.79
N ALA A 328 16.51 -9.20 4.55
CA ALA A 328 15.28 -9.62 3.86
C ALA A 328 14.46 -10.64 4.66
N SER A 329 15.12 -11.64 5.23
CA SER A 329 14.48 -12.69 6.02
C SER A 329 13.66 -12.12 7.17
N ALA A 330 14.24 -11.21 7.97
CA ALA A 330 13.57 -10.55 9.10
C ALA A 330 12.36 -9.72 8.65
N GLY A 331 12.52 -8.90 7.60
CA GLY A 331 11.44 -8.09 7.04
C GLY A 331 10.29 -8.94 6.48
N MET A 332 10.61 -9.98 5.71
CA MET A 332 9.64 -10.91 5.13
C MET A 332 8.96 -11.79 6.18
N PHE A 333 9.67 -12.16 7.26
CA PHE A 333 9.10 -12.93 8.36
C PHE A 333 8.08 -12.11 9.15
N HIS A 334 8.40 -10.85 9.42
CA HIS A 334 7.45 -9.95 10.05
C HIS A 334 6.25 -9.70 9.15
N LEU A 335 6.44 -9.49 7.85
CA LEU A 335 5.36 -9.41 6.87
C LEU A 335 4.44 -10.63 6.92
N PHE A 336 5.01 -11.85 6.91
CA PHE A 336 4.27 -13.11 6.96
C PHE A 336 3.40 -13.21 8.22
N THR A 337 3.99 -13.00 9.40
CA THR A 337 3.24 -13.08 10.66
C THR A 337 2.23 -11.93 10.80
N HIS A 338 2.60 -10.73 10.36
CA HIS A 338 1.77 -9.53 10.35
C HIS A 338 0.50 -9.68 9.54
N ALA A 339 0.56 -10.34 8.40
CA ALA A 339 -0.61 -10.59 7.60
C ALA A 339 -1.71 -11.32 8.39
N PHE A 340 -1.36 -12.32 9.20
CA PHE A 340 -2.35 -13.06 9.97
C PHE A 340 -2.94 -12.24 11.12
N PHE A 341 -2.10 -11.64 11.97
CA PHE A 341 -2.62 -10.90 13.13
C PHE A 341 -3.28 -9.56 12.75
N LYS A 342 -2.89 -8.91 11.64
CA LYS A 342 -3.62 -7.73 11.14
C LYS A 342 -4.93 -8.08 10.47
N ALA A 343 -4.96 -9.11 9.62
CA ALA A 343 -6.22 -9.55 9.04
C ALA A 343 -7.20 -9.90 10.17
N LEU A 344 -6.73 -10.60 11.20
CA LEU A 344 -7.49 -10.89 12.41
C LEU A 344 -8.04 -9.64 13.10
N LEU A 345 -7.19 -8.64 13.34
CA LEU A 345 -7.59 -7.40 14.02
C LEU A 345 -8.58 -6.57 13.19
N PHE A 346 -8.39 -6.44 11.88
CA PHE A 346 -9.31 -5.72 11.01
C PHE A 346 -10.65 -6.45 10.85
N LEU A 347 -10.64 -7.76 10.62
CA LEU A 347 -11.87 -8.55 10.56
C LEU A 347 -12.57 -8.58 11.92
N GLY A 348 -11.81 -8.64 13.03
CA GLY A 348 -12.35 -8.55 14.38
C GLY A 348 -12.96 -7.18 14.68
N ALA A 349 -12.35 -6.09 14.22
CA ALA A 349 -12.97 -4.76 14.25
C ALA A 349 -14.25 -4.73 13.41
N GLY A 350 -14.26 -5.37 12.23
CA GLY A 350 -15.46 -5.52 11.41
C GLY A 350 -16.57 -6.29 12.11
N ALA A 351 -16.22 -7.34 12.86
CA ALA A 351 -17.16 -8.08 13.68
C ALA A 351 -17.75 -7.22 14.80
N VAL A 352 -16.91 -6.44 15.50
CA VAL A 352 -17.37 -5.45 16.49
C VAL A 352 -18.34 -4.47 15.85
N ILE A 353 -18.00 -3.87 14.70
CA ILE A 353 -18.82 -2.88 14.00
C ILE A 353 -20.18 -3.46 13.61
N ILE A 354 -20.25 -4.70 13.11
CA ILE A 354 -21.52 -5.34 12.77
C ILE A 354 -22.29 -5.70 14.05
N GLY A 355 -21.61 -6.27 15.05
CA GLY A 355 -22.21 -6.69 16.32
C GLY A 355 -22.79 -5.53 17.12
N THR A 356 -22.27 -4.31 16.95
CA THR A 356 -22.71 -3.09 17.63
C THR A 356 -23.60 -2.18 16.77
N HIS A 357 -24.11 -2.65 15.62
CA HIS A 357 -24.98 -1.86 14.71
C HIS A 357 -24.28 -0.63 14.09
N HIS A 358 -23.09 -0.83 13.52
CA HIS A 358 -22.26 0.13 12.79
C HIS A 358 -21.52 1.19 13.62
N HIS A 359 -21.42 1.02 14.93
CA HIS A 359 -20.64 1.92 15.81
C HIS A 359 -19.14 1.60 15.78
N GLN A 360 -18.30 2.61 15.48
CA GLN A 360 -16.84 2.46 15.26
C GLN A 360 -15.98 3.23 16.28
N GLU A 361 -16.56 4.23 16.96
CA GLU A 361 -15.84 5.09 17.90
C GLU A 361 -15.64 4.38 19.25
N MET A 362 -14.38 4.24 19.69
CA MET A 362 -14.06 3.65 21.00
C MET A 362 -14.60 4.45 22.19
N GLY A 363 -15.11 5.66 21.96
CA GLY A 363 -15.85 6.46 22.94
C GLY A 363 -17.21 5.85 23.32
N GLN A 364 -17.84 5.14 22.39
CA GLN A 364 -19.18 4.56 22.53
C GLN A 364 -19.11 3.07 22.93
N LEU A 365 -17.96 2.42 22.73
CA LEU A 365 -17.75 1.01 23.03
C LEU A 365 -17.32 0.79 24.50
N GLY A 366 -17.30 -0.48 24.91
CA GLY A 366 -16.82 -0.93 26.22
C GLY A 366 -17.59 -2.16 26.72
N GLY A 367 -16.95 -2.97 27.56
CA GLY A 367 -17.60 -4.15 28.17
C GLY A 367 -18.02 -5.26 27.20
N LEU A 368 -17.52 -5.26 25.96
CA LEU A 368 -17.91 -6.22 24.92
C LEU A 368 -17.42 -7.65 25.19
N TRP A 369 -16.43 -7.86 26.07
CA TRP A 369 -15.87 -9.18 26.38
C TRP A 369 -16.93 -10.24 26.73
N ARG A 370 -17.99 -9.85 27.44
CA ARG A 370 -19.07 -10.77 27.84
C ARG A 370 -20.12 -10.98 26.75
N LYS A 371 -20.31 -10.01 25.86
CA LYS A 371 -21.34 -10.02 24.81
C LYS A 371 -20.85 -10.67 23.53
N MET A 372 -19.56 -10.57 23.23
CA MET A 372 -18.90 -11.10 22.04
C MET A 372 -17.62 -11.87 22.43
N PRO A 373 -17.73 -12.97 23.19
CA PRO A 373 -16.56 -13.64 23.78
C PRO A 373 -15.61 -14.22 22.74
N ILE A 374 -16.11 -14.68 21.58
CA ILE A 374 -15.26 -15.25 20.53
C ILE A 374 -14.50 -14.11 19.86
N THR A 375 -15.21 -13.08 19.40
CA THR A 375 -14.58 -11.91 18.78
C THR A 375 -13.56 -11.28 19.73
N ALA A 376 -13.90 -11.12 21.02
CA ALA A 376 -13.01 -10.54 22.02
C ALA A 376 -11.76 -11.39 22.28
N ALA A 377 -11.89 -12.71 22.42
CA ALA A 377 -10.75 -13.60 22.61
C ALA A 377 -9.83 -13.62 21.38
N THR A 378 -10.39 -13.71 20.18
CA THR A 378 -9.60 -13.69 18.94
C THR A 378 -8.93 -12.33 18.72
N PHE A 379 -9.61 -11.22 19.03
CA PHE A 379 -9.02 -9.88 18.95
C PHE A 379 -7.91 -9.69 19.99
N LEU A 380 -8.05 -10.28 21.19
CA LEU A 380 -7.00 -10.29 22.21
C LEU A 380 -5.75 -11.01 21.69
N ILE A 381 -5.89 -12.19 21.10
CA ILE A 381 -4.76 -12.94 20.53
C ILE A 381 -4.04 -12.10 19.46
N GLY A 382 -4.79 -11.50 18.53
CA GLY A 382 -4.20 -10.60 17.53
C GLY A 382 -3.52 -9.37 18.14
N SER A 383 -4.11 -8.81 19.21
CA SER A 383 -3.56 -7.65 19.93
C SER A 383 -2.25 -8.01 20.64
N LEU A 384 -2.20 -9.16 21.31
CA LEU A 384 -1.01 -9.64 22.01
C LEU A 384 0.10 -10.03 21.01
N ALA A 385 -0.26 -10.63 19.87
CA ALA A 385 0.68 -10.89 18.79
C ALA A 385 1.27 -9.59 18.24
N LEU A 386 0.42 -8.61 17.90
CA LEU A 386 0.87 -7.28 17.45
C LEU A 386 1.76 -6.58 18.49
N ALA A 387 1.44 -6.68 19.78
CA ALA A 387 2.22 -6.09 20.85
C ALA A 387 3.57 -6.79 21.09
N GLY A 388 3.76 -8.02 20.61
CA GLY A 388 4.98 -8.80 20.78
C GLY A 388 5.03 -9.60 22.09
N LEU A 389 3.91 -10.17 22.54
CA LEU A 389 3.91 -11.06 23.71
C LEU A 389 4.54 -12.41 23.37
N PHE A 390 5.52 -12.86 24.16
CA PHE A 390 6.06 -14.22 24.10
C PHE A 390 4.98 -15.27 24.49
N PRO A 391 4.81 -16.39 23.74
CA PRO A 391 5.54 -16.85 22.55
C PRO A 391 4.77 -16.65 21.21
N LEU A 392 3.94 -15.61 21.08
CA LEU A 392 3.10 -15.40 19.88
C LEU A 392 3.92 -15.00 18.64
N ALA A 393 3.31 -15.09 17.46
CA ALA A 393 4.03 -14.89 16.19
C ALA A 393 4.70 -13.51 16.03
N GLY A 394 4.08 -12.45 16.55
CA GLY A 394 4.65 -11.12 16.48
C GLY A 394 5.82 -10.89 17.45
N PHE A 395 6.01 -11.74 18.48
CA PHE A 395 7.21 -11.71 19.30
C PHE A 395 8.42 -12.12 18.46
N TRP A 396 8.38 -13.33 17.90
CA TRP A 396 9.51 -13.91 17.13
C TRP A 396 9.93 -13.01 15.97
N SER A 397 8.97 -12.45 15.25
CA SER A 397 9.30 -11.59 14.10
C SER A 397 9.82 -10.21 14.48
N LYS A 398 9.37 -9.62 15.60
CA LYS A 398 9.91 -8.33 16.06
C LYS A 398 11.28 -8.47 16.69
N ASP A 399 11.50 -9.57 17.41
CA ASP A 399 12.79 -9.89 18.02
C ASP A 399 13.86 -10.00 16.91
N GLU A 400 13.54 -10.70 15.81
CA GLU A 400 14.43 -10.81 14.65
C GLU A 400 14.75 -9.46 14.01
N ILE A 401 13.80 -8.52 13.94
CA ILE A 401 14.06 -7.17 13.43
C ILE A 401 14.96 -6.39 14.39
N LEU A 402 14.75 -6.51 15.71
CA LEU A 402 15.62 -5.87 16.70
C LEU A 402 17.04 -6.42 16.62
N HIS A 403 17.19 -7.73 16.41
CA HIS A 403 18.48 -8.36 16.19
C HIS A 403 19.15 -7.86 14.90
N ALA A 404 18.40 -7.75 13.80
CA ALA A 404 18.91 -7.27 12.51
C ALA A 404 19.54 -5.87 12.58
N VAL A 405 19.05 -4.99 13.47
CA VAL A 405 19.58 -3.61 13.62
C VAL A 405 20.66 -3.47 14.69
N GLU A 406 20.94 -4.51 15.48
CA GLU A 406 21.95 -4.47 16.54
C GLU A 406 23.34 -4.11 15.98
N GLY A 407 23.68 -4.63 14.80
CA GLY A 407 24.93 -4.37 14.09
C GLY A 407 25.00 -3.03 13.33
N GLN A 408 23.89 -2.30 13.15
CA GLN A 408 23.81 -1.07 12.34
C GLN A 408 23.93 0.23 13.17
N GLY A 409 24.12 0.09 14.49
CA GLY A 409 24.37 1.19 15.43
C GLY A 409 23.30 1.33 16.52
N THR A 410 23.73 1.74 17.71
CA THR A 410 22.89 1.79 18.93
C THR A 410 21.66 2.69 18.79
N TRP A 411 21.71 3.70 17.93
CA TRP A 411 20.61 4.66 17.76
C TRP A 411 19.38 4.03 17.08
N ALA A 412 19.56 3.21 16.04
CA ALA A 412 18.47 2.58 15.29
C ALA A 412 17.73 1.58 16.19
N PHE A 413 18.50 0.75 16.90
CA PHE A 413 17.97 -0.18 17.91
C PHE A 413 17.17 0.52 19.00
N PHE A 414 17.70 1.61 19.57
CA PHE A 414 17.04 2.37 20.62
C PHE A 414 15.73 2.99 20.15
N LEU A 415 15.72 3.64 18.98
CA LEU A 415 14.52 4.24 18.40
C LEU A 415 13.46 3.19 18.05
N LEU A 416 13.87 2.04 17.51
CA LEU A 416 12.96 0.95 17.21
C LEU A 416 12.35 0.34 18.49
N SER A 417 13.13 0.24 19.56
CA SER A 417 12.66 -0.20 20.88
C SER A 417 11.58 0.74 21.45
N ILE A 418 11.73 2.05 21.26
CA ILE A 418 10.69 3.03 21.60
C ILE A 418 9.42 2.76 20.78
N ALA A 419 9.54 2.58 19.47
CA ALA A 419 8.39 2.27 18.62
C ALA A 419 7.70 0.95 19.03
N ALA A 420 8.43 -0.02 19.55
CA ALA A 420 7.89 -1.28 20.07
C ALA A 420 7.07 -1.06 21.34
N ILE A 421 7.58 -0.28 22.31
CA ILE A 421 6.85 0.13 23.52
C ILE A 421 5.55 0.85 23.13
N MET A 422 5.63 1.78 22.18
CA MET A 422 4.46 2.53 21.70
C MET A 422 3.41 1.59 21.10
N THR A 423 3.86 0.55 20.38
CA THR A 423 2.98 -0.47 19.82
C THR A 423 2.22 -1.25 20.88
N ALA A 424 2.92 -1.73 21.90
CA ALA A 424 2.27 -2.40 23.03
C ALA A 424 1.28 -1.46 23.75
N PHE A 425 1.64 -0.18 23.91
CA PHE A 425 0.78 0.81 24.56
C PHE A 425 -0.52 1.07 23.81
N TYR A 426 -0.48 1.45 22.52
CA TYR A 426 -1.71 1.78 21.79
C TYR A 426 -2.59 0.54 21.58
N THR A 427 -1.99 -0.65 21.53
CA THR A 427 -2.71 -1.91 21.37
C THR A 427 -3.42 -2.29 22.68
N ALA A 428 -2.77 -2.12 23.82
CA ALA A 428 -3.42 -2.28 25.13
C ALA A 428 -4.58 -1.29 25.30
N ARG A 429 -4.38 -0.01 24.93
CA ARG A 429 -5.43 1.01 24.92
C ARG A 429 -6.62 0.58 24.06
N LEU A 430 -6.37 0.15 22.82
CA LEU A 430 -7.39 -0.31 21.87
C LEU A 430 -8.24 -1.44 22.46
N PHE A 431 -7.58 -2.45 23.02
CA PHE A 431 -8.27 -3.61 23.59
C PHE A 431 -9.10 -3.25 24.83
N ILE A 432 -8.51 -2.52 25.78
CA ILE A 432 -9.17 -2.12 27.03
C ILE A 432 -10.39 -1.24 26.75
N ARG A 433 -10.25 -0.27 25.84
CA ARG A 433 -11.31 0.67 25.49
C ARG A 433 -12.49 -0.02 24.81
N THR A 434 -12.22 -1.05 24.00
CA THR A 434 -13.24 -1.74 23.20
C THR A 434 -13.94 -2.85 24.00
N PHE A 435 -13.19 -3.73 24.66
CA PHE A 435 -13.73 -4.98 25.21
C PHE A 435 -13.88 -4.97 26.74
N LEU A 436 -13.07 -4.21 27.47
CA LEU A 436 -13.06 -4.22 28.92
C LEU A 436 -13.81 -3.02 29.51
N GLY A 437 -13.90 -3.00 30.84
CA GLY A 437 -14.59 -1.95 31.59
C GLY A 437 -16.11 -2.04 31.50
N LYS A 438 -16.78 -0.94 31.85
CA LYS A 438 -18.23 -0.80 31.69
C LYS A 438 -18.57 -0.32 30.28
N PRO A 439 -19.71 -0.74 29.72
CA PRO A 439 -20.26 -0.10 28.52
C PRO A 439 -20.35 1.41 28.71
N ARG A 440 -19.91 2.17 27.71
CA ARG A 440 -19.99 3.64 27.73
C ARG A 440 -21.30 4.13 27.17
N ASP A 441 -21.85 3.39 26.23
CA ASP A 441 -23.20 3.56 25.70
C ASP A 441 -24.03 2.30 26.02
N GLU A 442 -25.05 2.46 26.87
CA GLU A 442 -25.91 1.35 27.28
C GLU A 442 -26.84 0.87 26.15
N GLU A 443 -27.25 1.76 25.26
CA GLU A 443 -28.11 1.42 24.12
C GLU A 443 -27.36 0.51 23.17
N VAL A 444 -26.13 0.89 22.80
CA VAL A 444 -25.24 0.08 21.95
C VAL A 444 -25.01 -1.30 22.59
N ALA A 445 -24.65 -1.35 23.87
CA ALA A 445 -24.33 -2.62 24.54
C ALA A 445 -25.53 -3.54 24.75
N SER A 446 -26.74 -2.99 24.91
CA SER A 446 -27.96 -3.79 25.07
C SER A 446 -28.30 -4.56 23.79
N HIS A 447 -28.10 -3.94 22.63
CA HIS A 447 -28.39 -4.52 21.31
C HIS A 447 -27.19 -5.27 20.71
N THR A 448 -26.05 -5.27 21.40
CA THR A 448 -24.86 -5.97 20.93
C THR A 448 -24.99 -7.48 21.06
N SER A 449 -24.64 -8.19 19.99
CA SER A 449 -24.58 -9.65 19.95
C SER A 449 -23.38 -10.14 19.13
N GLU A 450 -22.97 -11.38 19.38
CA GLU A 450 -21.92 -12.03 18.61
C GLU A 450 -22.34 -12.18 17.14
N VAL A 451 -21.37 -12.06 16.24
CA VAL A 451 -21.63 -12.16 14.80
C VAL A 451 -21.82 -13.61 14.35
N SER A 452 -22.37 -13.78 13.14
CA SER A 452 -22.65 -15.11 12.57
C SER A 452 -21.39 -15.99 12.47
N PRO A 453 -21.54 -17.35 12.46
CA PRO A 453 -20.42 -18.27 12.30
C PRO A 453 -19.56 -18.06 11.05
N VAL A 454 -20.16 -17.56 9.97
CA VAL A 454 -19.45 -17.23 8.72
C VAL A 454 -18.43 -16.12 8.93
N MET A 455 -18.66 -15.23 9.90
CA MET A 455 -17.72 -14.18 10.27
C MET A 455 -16.76 -14.61 11.39
N THR A 456 -17.19 -15.44 12.34
CA THR A 456 -16.31 -15.86 13.45
C THR A 456 -15.30 -16.93 13.04
N LEU A 457 -15.63 -17.82 12.08
CA LEU A 457 -14.73 -18.88 11.62
C LEU A 457 -13.39 -18.33 11.07
N PRO A 458 -13.37 -17.32 10.17
CA PRO A 458 -12.14 -16.66 9.75
C PRO A 458 -11.32 -16.08 10.91
N LEU A 459 -11.97 -15.52 11.94
CA LEU A 459 -11.27 -14.97 13.11
C LEU A 459 -10.56 -16.06 13.91
N VAL A 460 -11.23 -17.19 14.15
CA VAL A 460 -10.63 -18.32 14.89
C VAL A 460 -9.44 -18.90 14.11
N PHE A 461 -9.57 -19.07 12.80
CA PHE A 461 -8.47 -19.56 11.96
C PHE A 461 -7.27 -18.60 11.97
N LEU A 462 -7.50 -17.30 11.80
CA LEU A 462 -6.42 -16.31 11.84
C LEU A 462 -5.80 -16.15 13.24
N ALA A 463 -6.58 -16.35 14.31
CA ALA A 463 -6.06 -16.39 15.68
C ALA A 463 -5.13 -17.58 15.89
N PHE A 464 -5.50 -18.77 15.37
CA PHE A 464 -4.63 -19.93 15.37
C PHE A 464 -3.33 -19.66 14.59
N MET A 465 -3.42 -19.07 13.40
CA MET A 465 -2.23 -18.68 12.63
C MET A 465 -1.36 -17.63 13.36
N SER A 466 -1.97 -16.70 14.08
CA SER A 466 -1.25 -15.68 14.88
C SER A 466 -0.47 -16.27 16.07
N ILE A 467 -0.80 -17.50 16.48
CA ILE A 467 -0.05 -18.27 17.48
C ILE A 467 1.02 -19.10 16.79
N VAL A 468 0.65 -19.84 15.75
CA VAL A 468 1.49 -20.91 15.17
C VAL A 468 2.52 -20.41 14.18
N ALA A 469 2.20 -19.39 13.36
CA ALA A 469 3.05 -18.93 12.26
C ALA A 469 4.44 -18.46 12.73
N GLY A 470 4.56 -18.02 13.98
CA GLY A 470 5.84 -17.62 14.58
C GLY A 470 6.83 -18.75 14.75
N PHE A 471 6.35 -19.97 15.04
CA PHE A 471 7.23 -21.12 15.25
C PHE A 471 7.94 -21.56 13.97
N PHE A 472 7.51 -21.08 12.81
CA PHE A 472 8.18 -21.37 11.54
C PHE A 472 9.59 -20.78 11.45
N ILE A 473 9.99 -19.87 12.36
CA ILE A 473 11.39 -19.43 12.46
C ILE A 473 12.33 -20.56 12.91
N PHE A 474 11.84 -21.56 13.64
CA PHE A 474 12.66 -22.66 14.16
C PHE A 474 12.93 -23.72 13.09
N HIS A 475 14.19 -24.17 13.01
CA HIS A 475 14.64 -25.21 12.09
C HIS A 475 13.81 -26.50 12.18
N ASP A 476 13.63 -27.04 13.39
CA ASP A 476 12.90 -28.30 13.61
C ASP A 476 11.43 -28.20 13.18
N PHE A 477 10.83 -27.02 13.37
CA PHE A 477 9.43 -26.80 12.98
C PHE A 477 9.31 -26.68 11.46
N GLY A 478 10.22 -25.95 10.81
CA GLY A 478 10.22 -25.83 9.35
C GLY A 478 10.52 -27.15 8.64
N SER A 479 11.50 -27.91 9.13
CA SER A 479 11.85 -29.23 8.59
C SER A 479 10.72 -30.25 8.80
N ALA A 480 10.01 -30.22 9.92
CA ALA A 480 8.82 -31.05 10.14
C ALA A 480 7.68 -30.75 9.15
N LEU A 481 7.61 -29.52 8.63
CA LEU A 481 6.66 -29.11 7.59
C LEU A 481 7.16 -29.41 6.15
N GLY A 482 8.36 -30.00 6.01
CA GLY A 482 8.96 -30.34 4.72
C GLY A 482 9.74 -29.20 4.05
N PHE A 483 10.03 -28.10 4.78
CA PHE A 483 10.91 -27.03 4.29
C PHE A 483 12.39 -27.37 4.54
N PRO A 484 13.33 -26.73 3.82
CA PRO A 484 14.77 -26.93 4.04
C PRO A 484 15.24 -26.59 5.47
N GLY A 485 14.49 -25.76 6.19
CA GLY A 485 14.80 -25.30 7.54
C GLY A 485 13.77 -24.29 8.04
N GLY A 486 14.16 -23.44 9.00
CA GLY A 486 13.32 -22.34 9.50
C GLY A 486 13.06 -21.24 8.47
N PHE A 487 12.26 -20.24 8.83
CA PHE A 487 11.88 -19.15 7.91
C PHE A 487 13.09 -18.39 7.36
N SER A 488 14.06 -18.05 8.23
CA SER A 488 15.30 -17.42 7.80
C SER A 488 16.08 -18.32 6.84
N GLU A 489 15.98 -19.64 7.03
CA GLU A 489 16.62 -20.62 6.18
C GLU A 489 15.99 -20.78 4.80
N PHE A 490 14.68 -20.58 4.73
CA PHE A 490 13.96 -20.64 3.49
C PHE A 490 14.16 -19.39 2.62
N VAL A 491 14.20 -18.20 3.23
CA VAL A 491 14.21 -16.90 2.52
C VAL A 491 15.63 -16.33 2.37
N PHE A 492 16.61 -17.17 2.01
CA PHE A 492 18.01 -16.75 1.89
C PHE A 492 18.34 -15.98 0.60
N LEU A 493 19.12 -14.89 0.75
CA LEU A 493 19.75 -14.17 -0.37
C LEU A 493 21.29 -14.29 -0.38
N HIS A 494 21.99 -14.44 0.76
CA HIS A 494 23.47 -14.52 0.74
C HIS A 494 24.15 -15.45 1.77
N TYR A 495 23.64 -15.63 3.00
CA TYR A 495 24.30 -16.52 3.99
C TYR A 495 23.34 -17.21 4.96
N PRO A 496 23.54 -18.51 5.25
CA PRO A 496 22.80 -19.20 6.29
C PRO A 496 23.09 -18.71 7.71
N SER A 497 22.43 -17.64 8.16
CA SER A 497 22.39 -17.33 9.59
C SER A 497 21.37 -18.25 10.24
N ALA A 498 21.86 -19.34 10.85
CA ALA A 498 21.03 -20.17 11.71
C ALA A 498 20.37 -19.27 12.78
N PHE A 499 19.05 -19.38 12.92
CA PHE A 499 18.34 -18.61 13.94
C PHE A 499 18.84 -19.04 15.32
N HIS A 500 19.37 -18.07 16.08
CA HIS A 500 19.83 -18.28 17.44
C HIS A 500 19.01 -17.42 18.39
N VAL A 501 18.41 -18.07 19.38
CA VAL A 501 17.65 -17.37 20.42
C VAL A 501 18.62 -16.67 21.35
N ASP A 502 18.72 -15.35 21.23
CA ASP A 502 19.40 -14.53 22.22
C ASP A 502 18.45 -14.29 23.42
N TRP A 503 18.71 -15.01 24.52
CA TRP A 503 17.91 -14.87 25.74
C TRP A 503 17.96 -13.47 26.36
N GLY A 504 19.02 -12.69 26.12
CA GLY A 504 19.12 -11.29 26.52
C GLY A 504 18.14 -10.43 25.74
N LEU A 505 18.09 -10.61 24.42
CA LEU A 505 17.15 -9.90 23.55
C LEU A 505 15.70 -10.30 23.86
N VAL A 506 15.42 -11.59 24.06
CA VAL A 506 14.11 -12.10 24.51
C VAL A 506 13.66 -11.42 25.81
N GLY A 507 14.58 -11.32 26.79
CA GLY A 507 14.33 -10.64 28.05
C GLY A 507 13.99 -9.16 27.84
N LEU A 508 14.77 -8.46 27.02
CA LEU A 508 14.53 -7.06 26.69
C LEU A 508 13.18 -6.86 25.97
N SER A 509 12.91 -7.62 24.90
CA SER A 509 11.64 -7.57 24.15
C SER A 509 10.43 -7.80 25.05
N THR A 510 10.55 -8.74 26.01
CA THR A 510 9.51 -8.98 27.02
C THR A 510 9.33 -7.77 27.94
N VAL A 511 10.41 -7.13 28.37
CA VAL A 511 10.35 -5.89 29.17
C VAL A 511 9.70 -4.75 28.37
N LEU A 512 10.07 -4.55 27.10
CA LEU A 512 9.47 -3.53 26.23
C LEU A 512 7.94 -3.74 26.10
N PHE A 513 7.52 -4.98 25.89
CA PHE A 513 6.10 -5.36 25.86
C PHE A 513 5.39 -5.04 27.19
N VAL A 514 5.97 -5.44 28.33
CA VAL A 514 5.39 -5.22 29.66
C VAL A 514 5.26 -3.73 29.95
N VAL A 515 6.31 -2.94 29.69
CA VAL A 515 6.33 -1.49 29.92
C VAL A 515 5.23 -0.79 29.11
N GLY A 516 5.14 -1.09 27.81
CA GLY A 516 4.12 -0.48 26.95
C GLY A 516 2.71 -0.88 27.35
N THR A 517 2.47 -2.18 27.56
CA THR A 517 1.15 -2.72 27.94
C THR A 517 0.70 -2.21 29.30
N PHE A 518 1.61 -2.19 30.29
CA PHE A 518 1.31 -1.67 31.61
C PHE A 518 1.05 -0.16 31.57
N GLY A 519 1.81 0.61 30.79
CA GLY A 519 1.55 2.04 30.60
C GLY A 519 0.16 2.31 30.02
N GLY A 520 -0.23 1.57 28.98
CA GLY A 520 -1.55 1.66 28.37
C GLY A 520 -2.66 1.23 29.34
N ALA A 521 -2.46 0.13 30.07
CA ALA A 521 -3.39 -0.33 31.08
C ALA A 521 -3.54 0.68 32.21
N TRP A 522 -2.45 1.16 32.79
CA TRP A 522 -2.47 2.06 33.94
C TRP A 522 -3.23 3.38 33.67
N LEU A 523 -3.19 3.88 32.43
CA LEU A 523 -3.90 5.09 32.01
C LEU A 523 -5.38 4.87 31.69
N TYR A 524 -5.75 3.71 31.13
CA TYR A 524 -7.11 3.47 30.62
C TYR A 524 -7.93 2.45 31.42
N TRP A 525 -7.33 1.81 32.42
CA TRP A 525 -8.01 0.86 33.30
C TRP A 525 -9.03 1.57 34.21
N ASN A 526 -10.08 0.84 34.60
CA ASN A 526 -11.13 1.30 35.51
C ASN A 526 -12.06 2.41 34.96
N GLY A 527 -11.96 2.77 33.69
CA GLY A 527 -12.92 3.65 33.00
C GLY A 527 -12.86 5.13 33.37
N ARG A 528 -12.00 5.54 34.32
CA ARG A 528 -11.75 6.95 34.64
C ARG A 528 -10.74 7.51 33.64
N LEU A 529 -11.17 8.50 32.85
CA LEU A 529 -10.32 9.15 31.86
C LEU A 529 -9.40 10.22 32.46
N ASP A 530 -9.57 10.54 33.74
CA ASP A 530 -8.84 11.56 34.49
C ASP A 530 -7.32 11.48 34.28
N ARG A 531 -6.75 10.27 34.18
CA ARG A 531 -5.30 10.07 33.95
C ARG A 531 -4.89 10.28 32.50
N SER A 532 -5.77 9.94 31.56
CA SER A 532 -5.49 10.05 30.13
C SER A 532 -5.74 11.45 29.56
N THR A 533 -6.56 12.27 30.23
CA THR A 533 -6.85 13.65 29.80
C THR A 533 -5.85 14.66 30.34
N VAL A 534 -5.03 14.30 31.34
CA VAL A 534 -4.02 15.20 31.92
C VAL A 534 -3.12 15.83 30.85
N LEU A 535 -2.67 15.06 29.86
CA LEU A 535 -1.81 15.60 28.80
C LEU A 535 -2.55 16.58 27.89
N ALA A 536 -3.82 16.29 27.58
CA ALA A 536 -4.67 17.16 26.79
C ALA A 536 -5.00 18.48 27.53
N GLU A 537 -5.16 18.41 28.85
CA GLU A 537 -5.39 19.57 29.72
C GLU A 537 -4.11 20.39 29.95
N TRP A 538 -2.96 19.73 30.12
CA TRP A 538 -1.68 20.37 30.38
C TRP A 538 -1.06 21.01 29.12
N GLN A 539 -1.12 20.33 27.98
CA GLN A 539 -0.56 20.79 26.70
C GLN A 539 -1.55 20.59 25.55
N PRO A 540 -2.64 21.38 25.51
CA PRO A 540 -3.70 21.21 24.51
C PRO A 540 -3.21 21.35 23.07
N LYS A 541 -2.23 22.22 22.82
CA LYS A 541 -1.64 22.41 21.47
C LYS A 541 -0.89 21.18 20.97
N VAL A 542 -0.16 20.49 21.85
CA VAL A 542 0.58 19.27 21.49
C VAL A 542 -0.41 18.13 21.24
N TYR A 543 -1.43 18.01 22.09
CA TYR A 543 -2.50 17.05 21.89
C TYR A 543 -3.25 17.29 20.57
N GLU A 544 -3.62 18.54 20.28
CA GLU A 544 -4.26 18.90 19.00
C GLU A 544 -3.35 18.58 17.81
N MET A 545 -2.05 18.87 17.90
CA MET A 545 -1.08 18.52 16.85
C MET A 545 -1.06 17.02 16.57
N VAL A 546 -1.00 16.17 17.61
CA VAL A 546 -1.00 14.71 17.44
C VAL A 546 -2.35 14.21 16.92
N GLN A 547 -3.45 14.77 17.43
CA GLN A 547 -4.82 14.45 16.99
C GLN A 547 -5.02 14.79 15.50
N ARG A 548 -4.49 15.93 15.05
CA ARG A 548 -4.45 16.37 13.65
C ARG A 548 -3.27 15.79 12.86
N LYS A 549 -2.67 14.70 13.34
CA LYS A 549 -1.65 13.93 12.59
C LYS A 549 -0.45 14.80 12.16
N PHE A 550 -0.02 15.70 13.04
CA PHE A 550 1.02 16.72 12.80
C PHE A 550 0.73 17.65 11.61
N TYR A 551 -0.54 17.90 11.30
CA TYR A 551 -0.98 18.78 10.21
C TYR A 551 -0.52 18.34 8.81
N PHE A 552 -0.17 17.06 8.63
CA PHE A 552 0.21 16.53 7.31
C PHE A 552 -0.94 16.62 6.31
N ASP A 553 -2.18 16.35 6.73
CA ASP A 553 -3.37 16.53 5.89
C ASP A 553 -3.53 18.00 5.44
N ASP A 554 -3.34 18.96 6.36
CA ASP A 554 -3.43 20.40 6.07
C ASP A 554 -2.29 20.85 5.13
N LEU A 555 -1.07 20.33 5.32
CA LEU A 555 0.08 20.61 4.45
C LEU A 555 -0.18 20.13 3.03
N TYR A 556 -0.69 18.91 2.86
CA TYR A 556 -1.01 18.37 1.54
C TYR A 556 -2.11 19.18 0.86
N GLN A 557 -3.16 19.53 1.60
CA GLN A 557 -4.25 20.36 1.07
C GLN A 557 -3.72 21.75 0.67
N PHE A 558 -2.86 22.36 1.47
CA PHE A 558 -2.19 23.62 1.14
C PHE A 558 -1.37 23.52 -0.16
N LEU A 559 -0.59 22.45 -0.33
CA LEU A 559 0.20 22.23 -1.54
C LEU A 559 -0.70 22.09 -2.77
N ILE A 560 -1.81 21.34 -2.66
CA ILE A 560 -2.77 21.20 -3.76
C ILE A 560 -3.40 22.56 -4.10
N ASP A 561 -3.92 23.28 -3.12
CA ASP A 561 -4.68 24.50 -3.35
C ASP A 561 -3.80 25.66 -3.84
N ARG A 562 -2.58 25.79 -3.29
CA ARG A 562 -1.70 26.93 -3.59
C ARG A 562 -0.72 26.64 -4.71
N VAL A 563 -0.14 25.45 -4.76
CA VAL A 563 0.88 25.12 -5.75
C VAL A 563 0.24 24.55 -7.00
N VAL A 564 -0.52 23.46 -6.89
CA VAL A 564 -1.07 22.76 -8.05
C VAL A 564 -2.17 23.56 -8.73
N LEU A 565 -3.21 23.95 -7.98
CA LEU A 565 -4.33 24.74 -8.55
C LEU A 565 -3.90 26.17 -8.89
N GLY A 566 -2.99 26.76 -8.12
CA GLY A 566 -2.38 28.05 -8.45
C GLY A 566 -1.64 28.04 -9.78
N PHE A 567 -0.80 27.02 -10.01
CA PHE A 567 -0.12 26.83 -11.29
C PHE A 567 -1.10 26.51 -12.43
N SER A 568 -2.11 25.67 -12.18
CA SER A 568 -3.16 25.38 -13.17
C SER A 568 -3.91 26.64 -13.61
N TYR A 569 -4.15 27.59 -12.70
CA TYR A 569 -4.77 28.87 -13.05
C TYR A 569 -3.87 29.70 -13.95
N LEU A 570 -2.55 29.72 -13.71
CA LEU A 570 -1.58 30.41 -14.57
C LEU A 570 -1.55 29.80 -15.97
N VAL A 571 -1.54 28.47 -16.08
CA VAL A 571 -1.59 27.77 -17.37
C VAL A 571 -2.90 28.07 -18.09
N SER A 572 -4.04 28.00 -17.39
CA SER A 572 -5.35 28.32 -17.97
C SER A 572 -5.46 29.78 -18.42
N TRP A 573 -4.87 30.71 -17.66
CA TRP A 573 -4.79 32.11 -18.05
C TRP A 573 -3.94 32.28 -19.31
N PHE A 574 -2.77 31.64 -19.38
CA PHE A 574 -1.91 31.72 -20.56
C PHE A 574 -2.60 31.15 -21.80
N ASP A 575 -3.21 29.97 -21.70
CA ASP A 575 -3.94 29.34 -22.80
C ASP A 575 -5.09 30.22 -23.29
N ARG A 576 -5.91 30.75 -22.38
CA ARG A 576 -7.04 31.61 -22.74
C ARG A 576 -6.59 32.93 -23.37
N PHE A 577 -5.69 33.67 -22.73
CA PHE A 577 -5.36 35.03 -23.16
C PHE A 577 -4.30 35.07 -24.27
N ALA A 578 -3.24 34.27 -24.15
CA ALA A 578 -2.13 34.32 -25.10
C ALA A 578 -2.44 33.48 -26.34
N VAL A 579 -2.87 32.22 -26.15
CA VAL A 579 -3.11 31.31 -27.28
C VAL A 579 -4.43 31.65 -27.97
N ASN A 580 -5.55 31.64 -27.22
CA ASN A 580 -6.86 31.79 -27.83
C ASN A 580 -7.19 33.25 -28.19
N ASP A 581 -7.25 34.15 -27.20
CA ASP A 581 -7.72 35.52 -27.42
C ASP A 581 -6.74 36.33 -28.30
N THR A 582 -5.43 36.25 -28.05
CA THR A 582 -4.43 37.02 -28.80
C THR A 582 -3.99 36.31 -30.08
N GLY A 583 -3.69 35.02 -30.01
CA GLY A 583 -3.17 34.26 -31.14
C GLY A 583 -4.25 33.97 -32.19
N VAL A 584 -5.32 33.28 -31.80
CA VAL A 584 -6.37 32.82 -32.72
C VAL A 584 -7.35 33.95 -33.02
N ASP A 585 -8.06 34.46 -32.01
CA ASP A 585 -9.12 35.46 -32.22
C ASP A 585 -8.55 36.82 -32.63
N GLY A 586 -7.38 37.19 -32.10
CA GLY A 586 -6.67 38.41 -32.46
C GLY A 586 -6.25 38.43 -33.92
N SER A 587 -5.73 37.32 -34.46
CA SER A 587 -5.35 37.23 -35.88
C SER A 587 -6.58 37.26 -36.81
N ALA A 588 -7.67 36.58 -36.43
CA ALA A 588 -8.94 36.65 -37.14
C ALA A 588 -9.51 38.07 -37.15
N THR A 589 -9.51 38.74 -35.99
CA THR A 589 -9.97 40.12 -35.82
C THR A 589 -9.12 41.10 -36.63
N MET A 590 -7.80 40.94 -36.62
CA MET A 590 -6.87 41.77 -37.41
C MET A 590 -7.13 41.62 -38.92
N THR A 591 -7.37 40.40 -39.37
CA THR A 591 -7.70 40.12 -40.79
C THR A 591 -9.04 40.75 -41.16
N GLY A 592 -10.06 40.58 -40.33
CA GLY A 592 -11.37 41.21 -40.52
C GLY A 592 -11.30 42.74 -40.52
N TYR A 593 -10.53 43.31 -39.60
CA TYR A 593 -10.30 44.76 -39.52
C TYR A 593 -9.56 45.29 -40.74
N THR A 594 -8.52 44.58 -41.20
CA THR A 594 -7.78 44.94 -42.41
C THR A 594 -8.68 44.89 -43.65
N GLY A 595 -9.53 43.86 -43.77
CA GLY A 595 -10.54 43.79 -44.82
C GLY A 595 -11.54 44.96 -44.77
N PHE A 596 -11.97 45.36 -43.57
CA PHE A 596 -12.84 46.51 -43.37
C PHE A 596 -12.18 47.83 -43.79
N VAL A 597 -10.89 48.03 -43.45
CA VAL A 597 -10.13 49.22 -43.86
C VAL A 597 -9.92 49.22 -45.38
N LEU A 598 -9.48 48.10 -45.97
CA LEU A 598 -9.22 47.99 -47.41
C LEU A 598 -10.47 48.22 -48.27
N LYS A 599 -11.66 47.87 -47.78
CA LYS A 599 -12.93 48.15 -48.47
C LYS A 599 -13.10 49.63 -48.81
N HIS A 600 -12.60 50.54 -47.98
CA HIS A 600 -12.71 51.98 -48.19
C HIS A 600 -11.77 52.53 -49.28
N LEU A 601 -10.82 51.73 -49.79
CA LEU A 601 -10.01 52.10 -50.96
C LEU A 601 -10.86 52.18 -52.25
N GLN A 602 -11.95 51.41 -52.33
CA GLN A 602 -12.89 51.50 -53.44
C GLN A 602 -13.96 52.55 -53.16
N THR A 603 -13.72 53.78 -53.59
CA THR A 603 -14.61 54.93 -53.29
C THR A 603 -15.81 55.07 -54.24
N GLY A 604 -15.85 54.27 -55.33
CA GLY A 604 -16.87 54.37 -56.38
C GLY A 604 -16.73 55.60 -57.29
N LYS A 605 -15.72 56.45 -57.07
CA LYS A 605 -15.48 57.69 -57.85
C LYS A 605 -14.37 57.47 -58.88
N VAL A 606 -14.73 57.55 -60.17
CA VAL A 606 -13.79 57.36 -61.30
C VAL A 606 -12.51 58.20 -61.20
N PRO A 607 -12.54 59.48 -60.78
CA PRO A 607 -11.31 60.29 -60.66
C PRO A 607 -10.29 59.71 -59.67
N ASN A 608 -10.75 59.09 -58.57
CA ASN A 608 -9.85 58.53 -57.56
C ASN A 608 -9.08 57.32 -58.13
N TYR A 609 -9.71 56.52 -58.98
CA TYR A 609 -9.07 55.38 -59.64
C TYR A 609 -8.04 55.83 -60.69
N ALA A 610 -8.38 56.85 -61.48
CA ALA A 610 -7.45 57.43 -62.45
C ALA A 610 -6.20 58.02 -61.75
N MET A 611 -6.40 58.72 -60.63
CA MET A 611 -5.30 59.24 -59.81
C MET A 611 -4.43 58.11 -59.23
N ALA A 612 -5.05 57.05 -58.70
CA ALA A 612 -4.32 55.89 -58.17
C ALA A 612 -3.47 55.19 -59.24
N ILE A 613 -3.99 55.03 -60.47
CA ILE A 613 -3.24 54.47 -61.61
C ILE A 613 -2.05 55.38 -61.96
N ALA A 614 -2.27 56.69 -62.06
CA ALA A 614 -1.20 57.64 -62.38
C ALA A 614 -0.08 57.62 -61.32
N VAL A 615 -0.46 57.64 -60.02
CA VAL A 615 0.49 57.52 -58.91
C VAL A 615 1.22 56.17 -58.96
N GLY A 616 0.51 55.09 -59.24
CA GLY A 616 1.10 53.75 -59.38
C GLY A 616 2.12 53.68 -60.51
N VAL A 617 1.82 54.25 -61.69
CA VAL A 617 2.75 54.32 -62.83
C VAL A 617 3.98 55.15 -62.46
N VAL A 618 3.80 56.32 -61.85
CA VAL A 618 4.93 57.17 -61.43
C VAL A 618 5.79 56.43 -60.40
N ALA A 619 5.18 55.81 -59.39
CA ALA A 619 5.88 55.05 -58.36
C ALA A 619 6.66 53.87 -58.94
N LEU A 620 6.04 53.07 -59.82
CA LEU A 620 6.71 51.97 -60.49
C LEU A 620 7.85 52.45 -61.39
N THR A 621 7.67 53.56 -62.11
CA THR A 621 8.74 54.15 -62.93
C THR A 621 9.90 54.59 -62.05
N LEU A 622 9.64 55.29 -60.93
CA LEU A 622 10.67 55.71 -59.97
C LEU A 622 11.39 54.52 -59.33
N ILE A 623 10.65 53.48 -58.94
CA ILE A 623 11.24 52.24 -58.41
C ILE A 623 12.10 51.57 -59.47
N SER A 624 11.63 51.48 -60.72
CA SER A 624 12.39 50.88 -61.82
C SER A 624 13.65 51.67 -62.17
N LEU A 625 13.61 53.00 -62.08
CA LEU A 625 14.78 53.86 -62.27
C LEU A 625 15.78 53.72 -61.12
N ALA A 626 15.30 53.55 -59.88
CA ALA A 626 16.14 53.34 -58.70
C ALA A 626 16.75 51.92 -58.61
N VAL A 627 16.11 50.93 -59.24
CA VAL A 627 16.61 49.54 -59.31
C VAL A 627 17.44 49.29 -60.58
N GLY A 628 17.22 50.09 -61.64
CA GLY A 628 17.97 50.03 -62.90
C GLY A 628 19.22 50.92 -62.96
N SER A 629 19.45 51.74 -61.93
CA SER A 629 20.73 52.42 -61.63
C SER A 629 21.54 51.62 -60.63
#